data_AF-A0A519WU07-F1
#
_entry.id   AF-A0A519WU07-F1
#
_cell.length_a   1.000
_cell.length_b   1.000
_cell.length_c   1.000
_cell.angle_alpha   90.00
_cell.angle_beta   90.00
_cell.angle_gamma   90.00
#
_symmetry.space_group_name_H-M   'P 1'
#
loop_
_entity.id
_entity.type
_entity.pdbx_description
1 polymer ?
#
loop_
_entity_poly.entity_id
_entity_poly.type
_entity_poly.pdbx_seq_one_letter_code
_entity_poly.pdbx_strand_id
1 'polypeptide(L)'
;MVTTEFLSCTCDVADASAVASGASRSLTGHYYLSGVMETGSELVLRPDGSFAWFMSYGAADQTAEGKWRIDGEAVLLEAGPSAGAEPAFRQLRLRIDHGALL
;
A
#
# COMPACT_ATOMS: atom_id res chain seq x y z
N MET A 1 26.98 30.69 44.07
CA MET A 1 26.52 31.27 42.80
C MET A 1 26.15 30.09 41.91
N VAL A 2 24.85 29.92 41.69
CA VAL A 2 24.12 29.18 40.63
C VAL A 2 24.58 27.76 40.23
N THR A 3 23.70 26.80 40.56
CA THR A 3 23.47 25.46 40.01
C THR A 3 23.30 25.48 38.48
N THR A 4 23.84 24.50 37.75
CA THR A 4 23.29 24.14 36.42
C THR A 4 23.46 22.65 36.16
N GLU A 5 22.35 21.93 36.30
CA GLU A 5 22.14 20.58 35.77
C GLU A 5 22.02 20.67 34.24
N PHE A 6 22.61 19.72 33.51
CA PHE A 6 22.35 19.59 32.07
C PHE A 6 21.15 18.68 31.85
N LEU A 7 20.03 19.30 31.45
CA LEU A 7 18.92 18.62 30.80
C LEU A 7 19.06 18.83 29.28
N SER A 8 19.14 17.76 28.51
CA SER A 8 18.85 17.76 27.06
C SER A 8 18.52 16.33 26.64
N CYS A 9 17.23 16.03 26.63
CA CYS A 9 16.35 15.97 25.46
C CYS A 9 16.43 14.60 24.76
N THR A 10 15.69 13.65 25.34
CA THR A 10 15.13 12.51 24.61
C THR A 10 13.97 12.99 23.75
N CYS A 11 14.23 13.19 22.47
CA CYS A 11 13.33 13.13 21.30
C CYS A 11 14.18 13.76 20.17
N ASP A 12 14.30 13.23 18.94
CA ASP A 12 13.29 12.62 18.11
C ASP A 12 13.97 11.60 17.19
N VAL A 13 13.67 10.31 17.33
CA VAL A 13 13.53 9.52 16.09
C VAL A 13 12.15 9.87 15.61
N ALA A 14 12.10 10.84 14.69
CA ALA A 14 10.90 11.14 13.94
C ALA A 14 10.39 9.82 13.36
N ASP A 15 9.30 9.33 13.94
CA ASP A 15 8.50 8.26 13.42
C ASP A 15 8.15 8.62 11.97
N ALA A 16 8.79 7.92 11.03
CA ALA A 16 8.52 8.07 9.60
C ALA A 16 7.10 7.58 9.23
N SER A 17 6.27 7.19 10.21
CA SER A 17 4.94 6.63 9.99
C SER A 17 3.83 7.71 9.94
N ALA A 18 4.10 8.93 10.42
CA ALA A 18 3.08 9.99 10.43
C ALA A 18 2.77 10.58 9.04
N VAL A 19 3.77 10.73 8.17
CA VAL A 19 3.56 11.24 6.79
C VAL A 19 2.95 10.19 5.85
N ALA A 20 3.12 8.90 6.18
CA ALA A 20 2.46 7.82 5.47
C ALA A 20 0.94 7.86 5.67
N SER A 21 0.46 8.31 6.84
CA SER A 21 -0.95 8.23 7.26
C SER A 21 -1.91 9.15 6.48
N GLY A 22 -1.43 10.33 6.06
CA GLY A 22 -2.26 11.31 5.33
C GLY A 22 -2.43 10.94 3.86
N ALA A 23 -1.32 10.65 3.19
CA ALA A 23 -1.32 10.24 1.79
C ALA A 23 -1.89 8.82 1.61
N SER A 24 -1.70 7.91 2.57
CA SER A 24 -2.34 6.59 2.53
C SER A 24 -3.86 6.70 2.64
N ARG A 25 -4.36 7.62 3.48
CA ARG A 25 -5.79 7.88 3.58
C ARG A 25 -6.38 8.42 2.29
N SER A 26 -5.66 9.23 1.52
CA SER A 26 -6.13 9.73 0.22
C SER A 26 -6.12 8.68 -0.90
N LEU A 27 -5.28 7.64 -0.78
CA LEU A 27 -5.20 6.53 -1.74
C LEU A 27 -6.03 5.30 -1.31
N THR A 28 -6.69 5.37 -0.16
CA THR A 28 -7.60 4.30 0.27
C THR A 28 -8.82 4.29 -0.64
N GLY A 29 -9.17 3.11 -1.16
CA GLY A 29 -10.31 2.98 -2.07
C GLY A 29 -10.27 1.74 -2.94
N HIS A 30 -11.20 1.70 -3.88
CA HIS A 30 -11.33 0.66 -4.89
C HIS A 30 -10.83 1.19 -6.23
N TYR A 31 -9.98 0.40 -6.89
CA TYR A 31 -9.40 0.71 -8.18
C TYR A 31 -9.77 -0.41 -9.15
N TYR A 32 -10.34 -0.04 -10.30
CA TYR A 32 -10.80 -0.99 -11.30
C TYR A 32 -9.99 -0.85 -12.59
N LEU A 33 -9.62 -1.99 -13.16
CA LEU A 33 -9.07 -2.01 -14.50
C LEU A 33 -10.15 -1.53 -15.48
N SER A 34 -9.79 -0.54 -16.30
CA SER A 34 -10.70 0.11 -17.25
C SER A 34 -10.18 -0.06 -18.68
N GLY A 35 -11.09 -0.09 -19.66
CA GLY A 35 -10.74 -0.09 -21.08
C GLY A 35 -10.45 -1.45 -21.71
N VAL A 36 -10.73 -2.55 -21.02
CA VAL A 36 -10.59 -3.94 -21.53
C VAL A 36 -11.92 -4.68 -21.41
N MET A 37 -12.24 -5.53 -22.39
CA MET A 37 -13.52 -6.27 -22.41
C MET A 37 -13.43 -7.68 -21.81
N GLU A 38 -12.24 -8.31 -21.83
CA GLU A 38 -12.06 -9.72 -21.45
C GLU A 38 -11.46 -9.91 -20.05
N THR A 39 -10.90 -8.85 -19.48
CA THR A 39 -10.18 -8.91 -18.20
C THR A 39 -10.86 -7.98 -17.21
N GLY A 40 -11.26 -8.52 -16.06
CA GLY A 40 -11.70 -7.73 -14.93
C GLY A 40 -10.63 -7.74 -13.85
N SER A 41 -10.35 -6.61 -13.22
CA SER A 41 -9.52 -6.58 -12.01
C SER A 41 -10.00 -5.50 -11.06
N GLU A 42 -9.91 -5.82 -9.77
CA GLU A 42 -10.13 -4.89 -8.66
C GLU A 42 -8.93 -4.93 -7.73
N LEU A 43 -8.44 -3.74 -7.37
CA LEU A 43 -7.51 -3.52 -6.27
C LEU A 43 -8.20 -2.70 -5.19
N VAL A 44 -8.18 -3.21 -3.96
CA VAL A 44 -8.69 -2.52 -2.78
C VAL A 44 -7.52 -2.15 -1.88
N LEU A 45 -7.30 -0.86 -1.67
CA LEU A 45 -6.35 -0.34 -0.69
C LEU A 45 -7.12 0.07 0.57
N ARG A 46 -6.83 -0.55 1.71
CA ARG A 46 -7.48 -0.27 2.99
C ARG A 46 -6.65 0.69 3.83
N PRO A 47 -7.29 1.48 4.72
CA PRO A 47 -6.59 2.50 5.51
C PRO A 47 -5.66 1.90 6.59
N ASP A 48 -5.80 0.61 6.90
CA ASP A 48 -4.92 -0.14 7.81
C ASP A 48 -3.61 -0.63 7.14
N GLY A 49 -3.38 -0.22 5.89
CA GLY A 49 -2.22 -0.63 5.11
C GLY A 49 -2.33 -2.06 4.55
N SER A 50 -3.50 -2.69 4.61
CA SER A 50 -3.75 -3.96 3.91
C SER A 50 -4.33 -3.73 2.51
N PHE A 51 -4.03 -4.63 1.58
CA PHE A 51 -4.66 -4.64 0.26
C PHE A 51 -5.29 -5.99 -0.05
N ALA A 52 -6.28 -5.98 -0.94
CA ALA A 52 -6.77 -7.17 -1.62
C ALA A 52 -6.82 -6.89 -3.12
N TRP A 53 -6.40 -7.86 -3.92
CA TRP A 53 -6.40 -7.78 -5.37
C TRP A 53 -7.01 -9.04 -5.96
N PHE A 54 -7.82 -8.84 -6.98
CA PHE A 54 -8.43 -9.90 -7.77
C PHE A 54 -8.30 -9.57 -9.24
N MET A 55 -8.07 -10.59 -10.07
CA MET A 55 -8.16 -10.50 -11.53
C MET A 55 -8.78 -11.76 -12.09
N SER A 56 -9.70 -11.59 -13.02
CA SER A 56 -10.30 -12.67 -13.79
C SER A 56 -9.99 -12.46 -15.27
N TYR A 57 -9.52 -13.52 -15.91
CA TYR A 57 -9.26 -13.58 -17.35
C TYR A 57 -9.75 -14.92 -17.89
N GLY A 58 -10.81 -14.90 -18.70
CA GLY A 58 -11.43 -16.11 -19.23
C GLY A 58 -11.91 -17.03 -18.10
N ALA A 59 -11.27 -18.20 -17.95
CA ALA A 59 -11.56 -19.17 -16.88
C ALA A 59 -10.53 -19.14 -15.74
N ALA A 60 -9.56 -18.23 -15.79
CA ALA A 60 -8.50 -18.11 -14.80
C ALA A 60 -8.78 -16.95 -13.84
N ASP A 61 -8.80 -17.26 -12.54
CA ASP A 61 -8.91 -16.28 -11.47
C ASP A 61 -7.60 -16.23 -10.68
N GLN A 62 -7.15 -15.02 -10.38
CA GLN A 62 -5.91 -14.76 -9.68
C GLN A 62 -6.16 -13.79 -8.53
N THR A 63 -5.50 -14.04 -7.39
CA THR A 63 -5.63 -13.22 -6.19
C THR A 63 -4.28 -12.91 -5.58
N ALA A 64 -4.21 -11.78 -4.89
CA ALA A 64 -3.11 -11.41 -4.02
C ALA A 64 -3.63 -10.56 -2.86
N GLU A 65 -3.13 -10.85 -1.67
CA GLU A 65 -3.46 -10.09 -0.47
C GLU A 65 -2.17 -9.83 0.31
N GLY A 66 -2.11 -8.71 1.01
CA GLY A 66 -0.91 -8.37 1.75
C GLY A 66 -0.90 -6.95 2.27
N LYS A 67 0.29 -6.36 2.30
CA LYS A 67 0.52 -4.99 2.80
C LYS A 67 0.87 -4.05 1.67
N TRP A 68 0.47 -2.80 1.83
CA TRP A 68 0.83 -1.74 0.90
C TRP A 68 1.40 -0.53 1.63
N ARG A 69 2.24 0.21 0.92
CA ARG A 69 2.83 1.47 1.41
C ARG A 69 3.12 2.41 0.25
N ILE A 70 3.16 3.70 0.55
CA ILE A 70 3.67 4.70 -0.39
C ILE A 70 5.19 4.66 -0.35
N ASP A 71 5.81 4.60 -1.53
CA ASP A 71 7.25 4.58 -1.74
C ASP A 71 7.60 5.60 -2.84
N GLY A 72 7.89 6.83 -2.43
CA GLY A 72 8.08 7.96 -3.34
C GLY A 72 6.81 8.26 -4.14
N GLU A 73 6.91 8.20 -5.47
CA GLU A 73 5.80 8.44 -6.41
C GLU A 73 5.02 7.16 -6.78
N ALA A 74 5.15 6.12 -5.96
CA ALA A 74 4.51 4.83 -6.21
C ALA A 74 3.85 4.25 -4.96
N VAL A 75 2.89 3.37 -5.19
CA VAL A 75 2.39 2.41 -4.20
C VAL A 75 3.12 1.09 -4.39
N LEU A 76 3.73 0.58 -3.32
CA LEU A 76 4.29 -0.75 -3.27
C LEU A 76 3.29 -1.70 -2.62
N LEU A 77 2.97 -2.80 -3.30
CA LEU A 77 2.19 -3.92 -2.80
C LEU A 77 3.12 -5.09 -2.53
N GLU A 78 3.08 -5.63 -1.32
CA GLU A 78 3.86 -6.79 -0.89
C GLU A 78 2.88 -7.90 -0.50
N ALA A 79 2.76 -8.91 -1.35
CA ALA A 79 1.83 -10.01 -1.12
C ALA A 79 2.37 -10.94 -0.03
N GLY A 80 1.50 -11.26 0.92
CA GLY A 80 1.75 -12.26 1.94
C GLY A 80 1.36 -13.66 1.47
N PRO A 81 1.76 -14.70 2.21
CA PRO A 81 1.20 -16.03 2.02
C PRO A 81 -0.32 -15.99 2.29
N SER A 82 -1.12 -16.46 1.33
CA SER A 82 -2.55 -16.71 1.53
C SER A 82 -2.76 -18.20 1.84
N ALA A 83 -3.86 -18.52 2.54
CA ALA A 83 -4.12 -19.88 2.99
C ALA A 83 -4.40 -20.81 1.79
N GLY A 84 -3.37 -21.55 1.36
CA GLY A 84 -3.50 -22.65 0.40
C GLY A 84 -3.31 -22.29 -1.07
N ALA A 85 -2.91 -21.06 -1.41
CA ALA A 85 -2.58 -20.66 -2.78
C ALA A 85 -1.34 -19.76 -2.80
N GLU A 86 -0.52 -19.90 -3.84
CA GLU A 86 0.54 -18.92 -4.11
C GLU A 86 -0.11 -17.62 -4.61
N PRO A 87 0.32 -16.45 -4.13
CA PRO A 87 -0.21 -15.19 -4.62
C PRO A 87 0.18 -14.97 -6.08
N ALA A 88 -0.68 -14.29 -6.83
CA ALA A 88 -0.45 -13.98 -8.25
C ALA A 88 0.86 -13.20 -8.51
N PHE A 89 1.34 -12.47 -7.51
CA PHE A 89 2.64 -11.80 -7.50
C PHE A 89 3.16 -11.72 -6.07
N ARG A 90 4.49 -11.57 -5.91
CA ARG A 90 5.10 -11.32 -4.58
C ARG A 90 5.19 -9.83 -4.26
N GLN A 91 5.54 -9.03 -5.26
CA GLN A 91 5.65 -7.58 -5.12
C GLN A 91 5.17 -6.91 -6.40
N LEU A 92 4.41 -5.83 -6.28
CA LEU A 92 3.96 -5.00 -7.38
C LEU A 92 4.17 -3.52 -7.03
N ARG A 93 4.67 -2.74 -7.98
CA ARG A 93 4.86 -1.30 -7.82
C ARG A 93 3.98 -0.57 -8.82
N LEU A 94 3.05 0.24 -8.33
CA LEU A 94 2.11 1.01 -9.13
C LEU A 94 2.47 2.49 -9.03
N ARG A 95 2.61 3.17 -10.17
CA ARG A 95 2.89 4.61 -10.19
C ARG A 95 1.65 5.37 -9.77
N ILE A 96 1.83 6.42 -8.97
CA ILE A 96 0.77 7.35 -8.63
C ILE A 96 0.70 8.42 -9.73
N ASP A 97 -0.46 8.56 -10.34
CA ASP A 97 -0.73 9.56 -11.37
C ASP A 97 -2.04 10.28 -11.06
N HIS A 98 -1.98 11.49 -10.53
CA HIS A 98 -3.18 12.28 -10.18
C HIS A 98 -4.22 11.52 -9.33
N GLY A 99 -3.78 10.60 -8.46
CA GLY A 99 -4.64 9.76 -7.62
C GLY A 99 -5.07 8.43 -8.27
N ALA A 100 -4.77 8.22 -9.54
CA ALA A 100 -4.83 6.92 -10.21
C ALA A 100 -3.56 6.10 -9.93
N LEU A 101 -3.70 4.77 -10.05
CA LEU A 101 -2.62 3.80 -9.91
C LEU A 101 -2.40 3.11 -11.27
N LEU A 102 -1.18 3.22 -11.81
CA LEU A 102 -0.80 2.77 -13.15
C LEU A 102 0.39 1.81 -13.14
#